data_AF-A0A7S4L3N8-F1
#
_entry.id   AF-A0A7S4L3N8-F1
#
_cell.length_a   1.000
_cell.length_b   1.000
_cell.length_c   1.000
_cell.angle_alpha   90.00
_cell.angle_beta   90.00
_cell.angle_gamma   90.00
#
_symmetry.space_group_name_H-M   'P 1'
#
loop_
_entity.id
_entity.type
_entity.pdbx_description
1 polymer ?
#
loop_
_entity_poly.entity_id
_entity_poly.type
_entity_poly.pdbx_seq_one_letter_code
_entity_poly.pdbx_strand_id
1 'polypeptide(L)'
;WQFRRVLLRSIQIAGFSTPKLWKLDRLLGGAPDALARAKKLSQEQQYRLVELLDPDTFTHYEFFLVKGDVKRKDWREVSDEEFYSAKAIRQAGIQPWPADRVFDQDYNLVQFTDAEYAFLQLCAQDPTVETFEYEEVEEPQAVKDIVAKMDSPITKEEILRLLDLEFLFLQPSK
;
A
#
# COMPACT_ATOMS: atom_id res chain seq x y z
N TRP A 1 4.15 0.42 -28.35
CA TRP A 1 5.36 -0.20 -27.75
C TRP A 1 5.78 0.69 -26.59
N GLN A 2 5.24 0.48 -25.39
CA GLN A 2 5.55 1.34 -24.22
C GLN A 2 6.32 0.57 -23.12
N PHE A 3 5.91 -0.66 -22.76
CA PHE A 3 6.60 -1.40 -21.68
C PHE A 3 7.96 -2.04 -22.02
N ARG A 4 8.14 -2.55 -23.25
CA ARG A 4 9.33 -3.34 -23.64
C ARG A 4 10.70 -2.61 -23.65
N ARG A 5 10.81 -1.35 -23.22
CA ARG A 5 12.05 -0.55 -23.35
C ARG A 5 12.54 0.19 -22.10
N VAL A 6 11.86 0.07 -20.96
CA VAL A 6 12.26 0.74 -19.69
C VAL A 6 13.13 -0.15 -18.80
N LEU A 7 13.04 -1.47 -18.96
CA LEU A 7 13.73 -2.45 -18.12
C LEU A 7 15.20 -2.63 -18.55
N LEU A 8 16.09 -1.80 -18.01
CA LEU A 8 17.48 -2.22 -17.79
C LEU A 8 17.46 -3.46 -16.89
N ARG A 9 18.43 -4.38 -17.02
CA ARG A 9 18.45 -5.69 -16.32
C ARG A 9 18.36 -5.63 -14.78
N SER A 10 18.46 -4.44 -14.18
CA SER A 10 18.40 -4.19 -12.75
C SER A 10 17.29 -3.22 -12.34
N ILE A 11 16.34 -2.86 -13.22
CA ILE A 11 15.19 -2.00 -12.92
C ILE A 11 13.90 -2.77 -13.21
N GLN A 12 12.92 -2.70 -12.29
CA GLN A 12 11.62 -3.35 -12.38
C GLN A 12 10.49 -2.35 -12.10
N ILE A 13 9.27 -2.66 -12.55
CA ILE A 13 8.06 -1.90 -12.20
C ILE A 13 7.60 -2.38 -10.81
N ALA A 14 7.51 -1.46 -9.85
CA ALA A 14 7.01 -1.74 -8.51
C ALA A 14 5.49 -1.66 -8.40
N GLY A 15 4.85 -0.85 -9.25
CA GLY A 15 3.41 -0.63 -9.27
C GLY A 15 3.02 0.58 -10.12
N PHE A 16 1.71 0.85 -10.18
CA PHE A 16 1.11 2.00 -10.84
C PHE A 16 0.47 2.93 -9.79
N SER A 17 0.32 4.22 -10.09
CA SER A 17 -0.44 5.14 -9.22
C SER A 17 -1.93 4.78 -9.11
N THR A 18 -2.47 4.09 -10.12
CA THR A 18 -3.89 3.73 -10.25
C THR A 18 -4.09 2.19 -10.30
N PRO A 19 -3.62 1.41 -9.30
CA PRO A 19 -3.51 -0.05 -9.40
C PRO A 19 -4.86 -0.75 -9.65
N LYS A 20 -5.99 -0.14 -9.28
CA LYS A 20 -7.34 -0.66 -9.56
C LYS A 20 -7.67 -0.72 -11.05
N LEU A 21 -7.16 0.21 -11.88
CA LEU A 21 -7.36 0.19 -13.33
C LEU A 21 -6.68 -1.02 -14.01
N TRP A 22 -5.60 -1.50 -13.40
CA TRP A 22 -4.78 -2.63 -13.88
C TRP A 22 -5.29 -4.02 -13.46
N LYS A 23 -6.40 -4.10 -12.71
CA LYS A 23 -6.99 -5.38 -12.29
C LYS A 23 -7.75 -6.06 -13.45
N LEU A 24 -7.30 -7.25 -13.84
CA LEU A 24 -7.96 -8.08 -14.88
C LEU A 24 -9.46 -8.29 -14.61
N ASP A 25 -9.84 -8.47 -13.35
CA ASP A 25 -11.22 -8.72 -12.92
C ASP A 25 -12.18 -7.58 -13.30
N ARG A 26 -11.69 -6.33 -13.47
CA ARG A 26 -12.47 -5.18 -13.96
C ARG A 26 -12.94 -5.37 -15.41
N LEU A 27 -12.10 -5.99 -16.24
CA LEU A 27 -12.31 -6.12 -17.69
C LEU A 27 -12.85 -7.50 -18.08
N LEU A 28 -12.50 -8.54 -17.32
CA LEU A 28 -12.80 -9.95 -17.62
C LEU A 28 -13.67 -10.63 -16.55
N GLY A 29 -14.18 -9.90 -15.54
CA GLY A 29 -15.03 -10.47 -14.49
C GLY A 29 -16.31 -11.13 -15.02
N GLY A 30 -16.88 -10.62 -16.11
CA GLY A 30 -18.01 -11.22 -16.82
C GLY A 30 -17.65 -12.43 -17.71
N ALA A 31 -16.37 -12.80 -17.81
CA ALA A 31 -15.87 -13.89 -18.66
C ALA A 31 -14.87 -14.79 -17.89
N PRO A 32 -15.34 -15.66 -16.97
CA PRO A 32 -14.48 -16.44 -16.07
C PRO A 32 -13.38 -17.25 -16.77
N ASP A 33 -13.68 -17.88 -17.91
CA ASP A 33 -12.69 -18.64 -18.69
C ASP A 33 -11.58 -17.75 -19.28
N ALA A 34 -11.92 -16.54 -19.71
CA ALA A 34 -10.95 -15.56 -20.21
C ALA A 34 -10.09 -15.02 -19.06
N LEU A 35 -10.71 -14.72 -17.92
CA LEU A 35 -10.03 -14.29 -16.69
C LEU A 35 -9.05 -15.37 -16.17
N ALA A 36 -9.47 -16.64 -16.15
CA ALA A 36 -8.65 -17.78 -15.73
C ALA A 36 -7.46 -18.03 -16.68
N ARG A 37 -7.60 -17.70 -17.97
CA ARG A 37 -6.49 -17.70 -18.94
C ARG A 37 -5.57 -16.50 -18.74
N ALA A 38 -6.13 -15.30 -18.54
CA ALA A 38 -5.37 -14.07 -18.34
C ALA A 38 -4.50 -14.13 -17.07
N LYS A 39 -5.01 -14.68 -15.96
CA LYS A 39 -4.27 -14.87 -14.70
C LYS A 39 -3.06 -15.84 -14.82
N LYS A 40 -2.92 -16.58 -15.93
CA LYS A 40 -1.75 -17.45 -16.22
C LYS A 40 -0.65 -16.74 -17.04
N LEU A 41 -0.90 -15.53 -17.53
CA LEU A 41 0.09 -14.75 -18.27
C LEU A 41 1.15 -14.16 -17.34
N SER A 42 2.34 -13.83 -17.86
CA SER A 42 3.32 -13.05 -17.09
C SER A 42 2.76 -11.67 -16.75
N GLN A 43 3.27 -11.03 -15.70
CA GLN A 43 2.78 -9.72 -15.27
C GLN A 43 2.82 -8.66 -16.39
N GLU A 44 3.90 -8.62 -17.18
CA GLU A 44 4.03 -7.77 -18.37
C GLU A 44 2.94 -8.06 -19.43
N GLN A 45 2.62 -9.34 -19.64
CA GLN A 45 1.57 -9.76 -20.57
C GLN A 45 0.18 -9.42 -20.05
N GLN A 46 -0.05 -9.47 -18.73
CA GLN A 46 -1.30 -9.02 -18.11
C GLN A 46 -1.48 -7.51 -18.28
N TYR A 47 -0.45 -6.71 -18.00
CA TYR A 47 -0.47 -5.26 -18.25
C TYR A 47 -0.72 -4.93 -19.73
N ARG A 48 -0.09 -5.66 -20.66
CA ARG A 48 -0.34 -5.48 -22.09
C ARG A 48 -1.76 -5.91 -22.50
N LEU A 49 -2.33 -6.91 -21.85
CA LEU A 49 -3.70 -7.34 -22.11
C LEU A 49 -4.71 -6.28 -21.63
N VAL A 50 -4.49 -5.71 -20.45
CA VAL A 50 -5.29 -4.58 -19.92
C VAL A 50 -5.27 -3.40 -20.90
N GLU A 51 -4.08 -2.97 -21.36
CA GLU A 51 -3.93 -1.89 -22.36
C GLU A 51 -4.70 -2.17 -23.66
N LEU A 52 -4.71 -3.44 -24.13
CA LEU A 52 -5.38 -3.83 -25.37
C LEU A 52 -6.91 -3.95 -25.25
N LEU A 53 -7.43 -4.18 -24.04
CA LEU A 53 -8.86 -4.34 -23.78
C LEU A 53 -9.55 -3.03 -23.40
N ASP A 54 -8.80 -2.01 -22.98
CA ASP A 54 -9.32 -0.73 -22.50
C ASP A 54 -8.40 0.45 -22.93
N PRO A 55 -8.23 0.69 -24.25
CA PRO A 55 -7.27 1.66 -24.76
C PRO A 55 -7.62 3.11 -24.42
N ASP A 56 -8.90 3.43 -24.21
CA ASP A 56 -9.37 4.80 -23.98
C ASP A 56 -9.11 5.28 -22.55
N THR A 57 -9.04 4.36 -21.57
CA THR A 57 -8.76 4.69 -20.16
C THR A 57 -7.29 5.07 -19.95
N PHE A 58 -6.35 4.48 -20.68
CA PHE A 58 -4.91 4.69 -20.50
C PHE A 58 -4.35 5.82 -21.39
N THR A 59 -4.82 7.05 -21.17
CA THR A 59 -4.29 8.24 -21.86
C THR A 59 -2.85 8.59 -21.44
N HIS A 60 -2.48 8.29 -20.20
CA HIS A 60 -1.16 8.51 -19.61
C HIS A 60 -0.75 7.32 -18.74
N TYR A 61 0.55 7.17 -18.48
CA TYR A 61 1.11 6.09 -17.67
C TYR A 61 1.92 6.66 -16.51
N GLU A 62 1.52 6.29 -15.30
CA GLU A 62 2.21 6.63 -14.07
C GLU A 62 2.55 5.34 -13.32
N PHE A 63 3.84 5.05 -13.20
CA PHE A 63 4.34 3.85 -12.54
C PHE A 63 5.64 4.12 -11.81
N PHE A 64 5.83 3.37 -10.74
CA PHE A 64 7.01 3.44 -9.89
C PHE A 64 8.04 2.41 -10.37
N LEU A 65 9.30 2.82 -10.43
CA LEU A 65 10.42 1.96 -10.79
C LEU A 65 11.30 1.71 -9.56
N VAL A 66 11.71 0.46 -9.39
CA VAL A 66 12.64 0.03 -8.34
C VAL A 66 13.89 -0.58 -8.95
N LYS A 67 15.01 -0.47 -8.23
CA LYS A 67 16.29 -1.07 -8.62
C LYS A 67 16.51 -2.37 -7.83
N GLY A 68 16.67 -3.48 -8.55
CA GLY A 68 16.78 -4.83 -7.97
C GLY A 68 15.43 -5.48 -7.65
N ASP A 69 15.49 -6.70 -7.11
CA ASP A 69 14.32 -7.50 -6.73
C ASP A 69 13.71 -7.00 -5.41
N VAL A 70 12.89 -5.95 -5.47
CA VAL A 70 12.12 -5.48 -4.31
C VAL A 70 10.89 -6.37 -4.13
N LYS A 71 11.04 -7.43 -3.31
CA LYS A 71 9.89 -8.22 -2.85
C LYS A 71 9.12 -7.44 -1.78
N ARG A 72 7.86 -7.10 -2.05
CA ARG A 72 6.93 -6.72 -0.98
C ARG A 72 6.87 -7.87 0.03
N LYS A 73 7.07 -7.56 1.31
CA LYS A 73 6.90 -8.51 2.42
C LYS A 73 5.40 -8.67 2.67
N ASP A 74 4.94 -9.92 2.75
CA ASP A 74 3.58 -10.19 3.22
C ASP A 74 3.58 -10.25 4.74
N TRP A 75 3.00 -9.23 5.37
CA TRP A 75 2.94 -9.10 6.83
C TRP A 75 1.96 -10.09 7.49
N ARG A 76 1.18 -10.83 6.71
CA ARG A 76 0.30 -11.90 7.22
C ARG A 76 1.06 -13.19 7.50
N GLU A 77 2.05 -13.48 6.67
CA GLU A 77 2.80 -14.75 6.64
C GLU A 77 4.06 -14.72 7.53
N VAL A 78 4.45 -13.56 8.07
CA VAL A 78 5.57 -13.47 9.02
C VAL A 78 5.15 -13.88 10.44
N SER A 79 6.15 -14.29 11.24
CA SER A 79 5.94 -14.59 12.66
C SER A 79 5.48 -13.36 13.42
N ASP A 80 4.77 -13.57 14.54
CA ASP A 80 4.35 -12.47 15.41
C ASP A 80 5.55 -11.69 15.96
N GLU A 81 6.66 -12.36 16.29
CA GLU A 81 7.90 -11.69 16.72
C GLU A 81 8.45 -10.72 15.66
N GLU A 82 8.43 -11.12 14.38
CA GLU A 82 8.86 -10.28 13.26
C GLU A 82 7.87 -9.16 12.96
N PHE A 83 6.56 -9.44 13.05
CA PHE A 83 5.49 -8.44 12.89
C PHE A 83 5.56 -7.36 13.98
N TYR A 84 5.63 -7.76 15.24
CA TYR A 84 5.61 -6.85 16.39
C TYR A 84 6.95 -6.12 16.62
N SER A 85 8.05 -6.58 16.01
CA SER A 85 9.33 -5.87 15.98
C SER A 85 9.49 -4.90 14.81
N ALA A 86 8.60 -4.95 13.81
CA ALA A 86 8.57 -3.97 12.72
C ALA A 86 8.26 -2.56 13.25
N LYS A 87 8.87 -1.54 12.62
CA LYS A 87 8.63 -0.13 12.92
C LYS A 87 7.39 0.37 12.18
N ALA A 88 6.50 1.05 12.88
CA ALA A 88 5.23 1.55 12.34
C ALA A 88 5.32 3.02 11.92
N ILE A 89 4.78 3.33 10.74
CA ILE A 89 4.79 4.67 10.13
C ILE A 89 3.39 4.96 9.57
N ARG A 90 2.76 6.05 10.00
CA ARG A 90 1.46 6.48 9.46
C ARG A 90 1.64 7.22 8.12
N GLN A 91 0.67 7.06 7.22
CA GLN A 91 0.57 7.83 5.99
C GLN A 91 0.46 9.35 6.28
N ALA A 92 1.21 10.18 5.54
CA ALA A 92 1.01 11.63 5.50
C ALA A 92 -0.13 11.99 4.54
N GLY A 93 -0.62 13.23 4.64
CA GLY A 93 -1.73 13.70 3.82
C GLY A 93 -3.07 12.98 4.02
N ILE A 94 -3.28 12.26 5.13
CA ILE A 94 -4.62 11.74 5.49
C ILE A 94 -5.55 12.94 5.68
N GLN A 95 -6.72 12.93 5.04
CA GLN A 95 -7.66 14.04 5.05
C GLN A 95 -9.10 13.60 5.40
N PRO A 96 -9.77 14.28 6.35
CA PRO A 96 -9.18 15.12 7.39
C PRO A 96 -8.27 14.32 8.33
N TRP A 97 -7.27 14.96 8.94
CA TRP A 97 -6.51 14.40 10.05
C TRP A 97 -6.15 15.51 11.06
N PRO A 98 -6.26 15.28 12.38
CA PRO A 98 -6.76 14.06 13.03
C PRO A 98 -8.30 13.93 12.97
N ALA A 99 -8.80 12.75 12.63
CA ALA A 99 -10.22 12.39 12.63
C ALA A 99 -10.42 10.86 12.65
N ASP A 100 -11.58 10.39 13.12
CA ASP A 100 -12.01 8.99 13.05
C ASP A 100 -12.54 8.59 11.65
N ARG A 101 -12.91 9.59 10.85
CA ARG A 101 -13.49 9.46 9.51
C ARG A 101 -12.67 10.23 8.48
N VAL A 102 -12.09 9.50 7.54
CA VAL A 102 -11.09 10.01 6.58
C VAL A 102 -11.40 9.54 5.16
N PHE A 103 -10.77 10.15 4.17
CA PHE A 103 -10.80 9.68 2.78
C PHE A 103 -9.65 8.70 2.50
N ASP A 104 -9.95 7.61 1.77
CA ASP A 104 -8.92 6.79 1.12
C ASP A 104 -8.40 7.45 -0.18
N GLN A 105 -7.43 6.83 -0.84
CA GLN A 105 -6.83 7.32 -2.09
C GLN A 105 -7.84 7.44 -3.26
N ASP A 106 -9.00 6.79 -3.18
CA ASP A 106 -10.07 6.83 -4.16
C ASP A 106 -11.25 7.74 -3.70
N TYR A 107 -11.04 8.54 -2.64
CA TYR A 107 -12.02 9.42 -2.02
C TYR A 107 -13.26 8.71 -1.44
N ASN A 108 -13.16 7.43 -1.08
CA ASN A 108 -14.18 6.77 -0.26
C ASN A 108 -14.03 7.18 1.19
N LEU A 109 -15.17 7.36 1.88
CA LEU A 109 -15.16 7.63 3.32
C LEU A 109 -14.88 6.33 4.09
N VAL A 110 -13.75 6.29 4.79
CA VAL A 110 -13.35 5.22 5.70
C VAL A 110 -13.55 5.68 7.14
N GLN A 111 -14.07 4.79 7.99
CA GLN A 111 -14.10 5.00 9.43
C GLN A 111 -13.14 4.03 10.12
N PHE A 112 -12.33 4.57 11.04
CA PHE A 112 -11.44 3.81 11.90
C PHE A 112 -12.19 3.25 13.12
N THR A 113 -11.68 2.16 13.70
CA THR A 113 -12.03 1.79 15.08
C THR A 113 -11.34 2.72 16.06
N ASP A 114 -11.82 2.79 17.31
CA ASP A 114 -11.16 3.59 18.36
C ASP A 114 -9.71 3.14 18.58
N ALA A 115 -9.45 1.83 18.47
CA ALA A 115 -8.11 1.24 18.58
C ALA A 115 -7.21 1.59 17.38
N GLU A 116 -7.74 1.53 16.15
CA GLU A 116 -7.02 1.98 14.94
C GLU A 116 -6.67 3.47 15.02
N TYR A 117 -7.61 4.33 15.40
CA TYR A 117 -7.40 5.77 15.52
C TYR A 117 -6.39 6.11 16.63
N ALA A 118 -6.44 5.43 17.77
CA ALA A 118 -5.46 5.58 18.85
C ALA A 118 -4.07 5.08 18.42
N PHE A 119 -3.97 3.94 17.74
CA PHE A 119 -2.71 3.40 17.23
C PHE A 119 -2.05 4.34 16.21
N LEU A 120 -2.84 4.88 15.26
CA LEU A 120 -2.37 5.82 14.24
C LEU A 120 -1.91 7.17 14.82
N GLN A 121 -2.44 7.61 15.96
CA GLN A 121 -1.95 8.80 16.68
C GLN A 121 -0.60 8.57 17.38
N LEU A 122 -0.27 7.32 17.74
CA LEU A 122 1.00 6.94 18.38
C LEU A 122 2.07 6.51 17.37
N CYS A 123 1.71 6.35 16.10
CA CYS A 123 2.65 6.05 15.02
C CYS A 123 3.38 7.32 14.58
N ALA A 124 4.69 7.22 14.42
CA ALA A 124 5.50 8.24 13.78
C ALA A 124 4.94 8.60 12.39
N GLN A 125 4.97 9.88 12.04
CA GLN A 125 4.56 10.37 10.74
C GLN A 125 5.79 10.71 9.89
N ASP A 126 6.19 9.81 8.97
CA ASP A 126 6.96 10.25 7.79
C ASP A 126 6.98 9.27 6.59
N PRO A 127 6.22 9.53 5.52
CA PRO A 127 6.44 9.01 4.16
C PRO A 127 7.08 10.07 3.24
N THR A 128 8.02 10.85 3.79
CA THR A 128 8.81 11.98 3.27
C THR A 128 8.06 13.32 3.08
N VAL A 129 7.50 13.83 4.20
CA VAL A 129 6.80 15.12 4.50
C VAL A 129 6.66 16.21 3.40
N GLU A 130 5.51 16.89 3.39
CA GLU A 130 5.02 17.69 2.26
C GLU A 130 5.68 19.06 1.95
N THR A 131 6.05 20.00 2.84
CA THR A 131 5.94 20.16 4.30
C THR A 131 5.12 21.42 4.67
N PHE A 132 4.72 21.58 5.95
CA PHE A 132 4.93 22.79 6.81
C PHE A 132 4.48 22.45 8.25
N GLU A 133 5.21 22.69 9.35
CA GLU A 133 6.65 22.89 9.59
C GLU A 133 6.93 22.77 11.12
N TYR A 134 8.16 22.40 11.53
CA TYR A 134 8.73 22.40 12.90
C TYR A 134 8.00 21.67 14.05
N GLU A 135 8.30 20.37 14.20
CA GLU A 135 9.12 19.84 15.31
C GLU A 135 9.70 18.47 14.85
N GLU A 136 10.57 17.84 15.64
CA GLU A 136 11.46 16.75 15.22
C GLU A 136 10.77 15.59 14.45
N VAL A 137 11.43 15.03 13.42
CA VAL A 137 10.95 13.82 12.74
C VAL A 137 10.94 12.67 13.76
N GLU A 138 9.76 12.28 14.22
CA GLU A 138 9.62 11.19 15.19
C GLU A 138 10.22 9.91 14.63
N GLU A 139 11.17 9.30 15.36
CA GLU A 139 11.72 8.02 14.94
C GLU A 139 10.63 6.93 14.98
N PRO A 140 10.42 6.18 13.88
CA PRO A 140 9.46 5.07 13.87
C PRO A 140 9.74 4.04 14.96
N GLN A 141 8.75 3.81 15.82
CA GLN A 141 8.80 2.89 16.96
C GLN A 141 8.29 1.50 16.55
N ALA A 142 8.72 0.45 17.25
CA ALA A 142 8.22 -0.89 16.94
C ALA A 142 6.75 -1.04 17.34
N VAL A 143 5.98 -1.84 16.59
CA VAL A 143 4.55 -2.07 16.86
C VAL A 143 4.32 -2.47 18.32
N LYS A 144 5.14 -3.38 18.88
CA LYS A 144 5.07 -3.78 20.31
C LYS A 144 5.19 -2.61 21.29
N ASP A 145 6.04 -1.62 20.98
CA ASP A 145 6.33 -0.49 21.86
C ASP A 145 5.20 0.55 21.81
N ILE A 146 4.46 0.60 20.70
CA ILE A 146 3.24 1.39 20.54
C ILE A 146 2.06 0.69 21.24
N VAL A 147 1.84 -0.61 20.98
CA VAL A 147 0.76 -1.40 21.61
C VAL A 147 0.89 -1.39 23.14
N ALA A 148 2.11 -1.41 23.68
CA ALA A 148 2.35 -1.33 25.12
C ALA A 148 1.98 0.03 25.77
N LYS A 149 1.70 1.07 24.98
CA LYS A 149 1.25 2.39 25.44
C LYS A 149 -0.27 2.58 25.35
N MET A 150 -1.00 1.66 24.73
CA MET A 150 -2.44 1.77 24.50
C MET A 150 -3.22 1.25 25.71
N ASP A 151 -4.20 2.03 26.18
CA ASP A 151 -5.14 1.59 27.23
C ASP A 151 -6.02 0.40 26.78
N SER A 152 -6.34 0.36 25.48
CA SER A 152 -7.00 -0.77 24.81
C SER A 152 -6.14 -1.22 23.63
N PRO A 153 -5.52 -2.41 23.66
CA PRO A 153 -4.62 -2.84 22.60
C PRO A 153 -5.37 -3.12 21.30
N ILE A 154 -4.80 -2.65 20.19
CA ILE A 154 -5.22 -3.00 18.83
C ILE A 154 -4.85 -4.46 18.49
N THR A 155 -5.68 -5.13 17.69
CA THR A 155 -5.41 -6.50 17.22
C THR A 155 -4.47 -6.54 16.01
N LYS A 156 -3.84 -7.70 15.74
CA LYS A 156 -3.02 -7.91 14.53
C LYS A 156 -3.87 -7.71 13.27
N GLU A 157 -5.13 -8.15 13.31
CA GLU A 157 -6.10 -8.04 12.22
C GLU A 157 -6.46 -6.58 11.90
N GLU A 158 -6.62 -5.71 12.90
CA GLU A 158 -6.83 -4.27 12.70
C GLU A 158 -5.57 -3.59 12.14
N ILE A 159 -4.37 -3.92 12.63
CA ILE A 159 -3.11 -3.41 12.05
C ILE A 159 -2.98 -3.86 10.58
N LEU A 160 -3.34 -5.11 10.26
CA LEU A 160 -3.37 -5.62 8.88
C LEU A 160 -4.42 -4.92 8.01
N ARG A 161 -5.58 -4.53 8.57
CA ARG A 161 -6.57 -3.70 7.88
C ARG A 161 -6.01 -2.31 7.56
N LEU A 162 -5.28 -1.68 8.48
CA LEU A 162 -4.62 -0.38 8.23
C LEU A 162 -3.56 -0.46 7.12
N LEU A 163 -2.85 -1.59 7.01
CA LEU A 163 -1.92 -1.87 5.91
C LEU A 163 -2.64 -2.06 4.57
N ASP A 164 -3.76 -2.79 4.54
CA ASP A 164 -4.56 -3.00 3.32
C ASP A 164 -5.20 -1.70 2.78
N LEU A 165 -5.54 -0.80 3.70
CA LEU A 165 -6.08 0.54 3.39
C LEU A 165 -5.00 1.58 3.09
N GLU A 166 -3.72 1.19 3.14
CA GLU A 166 -2.53 2.03 2.90
C GLU A 166 -2.36 3.25 3.83
N PHE A 167 -3.10 3.30 4.95
CA PHE A 167 -2.95 4.32 6.01
C PHE A 167 -1.75 4.08 6.93
N LEU A 168 -1.19 2.87 6.91
CA LEU A 168 -0.06 2.44 7.71
C LEU A 168 0.99 1.75 6.82
N PHE A 169 2.27 1.98 7.13
CA PHE A 169 3.40 1.24 6.58
C PHE A 169 4.19 0.60 7.73
N LEU A 170 4.63 -0.65 7.52
CA LEU A 170 5.57 -1.34 8.41
C LEU A 170 6.94 -1.45 7.74
N GLN A 171 7.98 -1.03 8.46
CA GLN A 171 9.37 -1.23 8.09
C GLN A 171 9.97 -2.37 8.92
N PRO A 172 10.60 -3.40 8.32
CA PRO A 172 11.28 -4.44 9.09
C PRO A 172 12.37 -3.85 10.00
N SER A 173 12.53 -4.39 11.21
CA SER A 173 13.78 -4.19 11.95
C SER A 173 14.95 -4.73 11.12
N LYS A 174 16.09 -4.05 11.21
CA LYS A 174 17.38 -4.59 10.75
C LYS A 174 17.88 -5.66 11.70
#